data_AF-A0A0G2I446-F1
#
_entry.id   AF-A0A0G2I446-F1
#
_cell.length_a   1.000
_cell.length_b   1.000
_cell.length_c   1.000
_cell.angle_alpha   90.00
_cell.angle_beta   90.00
_cell.angle_gamma   90.00
#
_symmetry.space_group_name_H-M   'P 1'
#
loop_
_entity.id
_entity.type
_entity.pdbx_description
1 polymer ?
#
loop_
_entity_poly.entity_id
_entity_poly.type
_entity_poly.pdbx_seq_one_letter_code
_entity_poly.pdbx_strand_id
1 'polypeptide(L)'
;MAVTTSRPDESVNIWSHIIGALIFISLTGFVLTEIPARYHAATAADVVVCSTYFLGVAVCFALSTAFHTLMAHSEAAYLFNMKLDFQGVLILMWAATVPLVYYSFPCDAALRAGYSGLISALAAACSAVTFLPRFSGPHLGPHRAVLFGASLRGGFLGASISSEQAIN
;
A
#
# COMPACT_ATOMS: atom_id res chain seq x y z
N MET A 1 31.74 -8.17 27.58
CA MET A 1 30.33 -8.20 28.03
C MET A 1 29.47 -8.18 26.78
N ALA A 2 29.12 -9.36 26.26
CA ALA A 2 28.32 -9.49 25.04
C ALA A 2 26.87 -9.18 25.39
N VAL A 3 26.35 -8.07 24.88
CA VAL A 3 24.92 -7.80 24.91
C VAL A 3 24.28 -8.73 23.87
N THR A 4 23.88 -9.92 24.31
CA THR A 4 22.91 -10.75 23.60
C THR A 4 21.54 -10.12 23.78
N THR A 5 21.25 -9.06 23.01
CA THR A 5 19.85 -8.72 22.74
C THR A 5 19.29 -9.87 21.93
N SER A 6 18.42 -10.66 22.54
CA SER A 6 17.54 -11.59 21.84
C SER A 6 16.80 -10.78 20.78
N ARG A 7 17.24 -10.87 19.53
CA ARG A 7 16.48 -10.35 18.39
C ARG A 7 15.08 -10.97 18.52
N PRO A 8 13.99 -10.18 18.50
CA PRO A 8 12.65 -10.74 18.36
C PRO A 8 12.69 -11.76 17.22
N ASP A 9 12.08 -12.90 17.43
CA ASP A 9 12.02 -13.99 16.50
C ASP A 9 11.42 -13.51 15.19
N GLU A 10 12.30 -13.21 14.23
CA GLU A 10 11.97 -12.78 12.88
C GLU A 10 10.96 -13.72 12.20
N SER A 11 10.95 -14.98 12.65
CA SER A 11 9.93 -15.97 12.33
C SER A 11 8.49 -15.46 12.47
N VAL A 12 8.14 -14.69 13.51
CA VAL A 12 6.78 -14.16 13.68
C VAL A 12 6.43 -13.16 12.59
N ASN A 13 7.35 -12.26 12.23
CA ASN A 13 7.13 -11.31 11.14
C ASN A 13 7.03 -12.05 9.79
N ILE A 14 7.90 -13.02 9.55
CA ILE A 14 7.86 -13.85 8.34
C ILE A 14 6.52 -14.56 8.21
N TRP A 15 6.09 -15.30 9.24
CA TRP A 15 4.86 -16.09 9.19
C TRP A 15 3.61 -15.21 9.12
N SER A 16 3.55 -14.11 9.88
CA SER A 16 2.40 -13.20 9.81
C SER A 16 2.26 -12.55 8.43
N HIS A 17 3.37 -12.19 7.78
CA HIS A 17 3.35 -11.61 6.44
C HIS A 17 3.08 -12.65 5.35
N ILE A 18 3.60 -13.89 5.47
CA ILE A 18 3.24 -15.00 4.55
C ILE A 18 1.75 -15.29 4.61
N ILE A 19 1.20 -15.43 5.82
CA ILE A 19 -0.23 -15.69 6.00
C ILE A 19 -1.05 -14.54 5.43
N GLY A 20 -0.66 -13.29 5.69
CA GLY A 20 -1.26 -12.11 5.08
C GLY A 20 -1.23 -12.14 3.56
N ALA A 21 -0.08 -12.40 2.95
CA ALA A 21 0.07 -12.49 1.50
C ALA A 21 -0.87 -13.54 0.89
N LEU A 22 -0.91 -14.75 1.48
CA LEU A 22 -1.78 -15.83 1.00
C LEU A 22 -3.26 -15.45 1.08
N ILE A 23 -3.70 -14.89 2.20
CA ILE A 23 -5.10 -14.44 2.38
C ILE A 23 -5.46 -13.42 1.29
N PHE A 24 -4.63 -12.40 1.08
CA PHE A 24 -4.94 -11.32 0.14
C PHE A 24 -4.81 -11.74 -1.33
N ILE A 25 -3.93 -12.70 -1.66
CA ILE A 25 -3.92 -13.35 -2.98
C ILE A 25 -5.21 -14.13 -3.21
N SER A 26 -5.65 -14.93 -2.23
CA SER A 26 -6.91 -15.68 -2.33
C SER A 26 -8.12 -14.76 -2.45
N LEU A 27 -8.15 -13.65 -1.70
CA LEU A 27 -9.21 -12.64 -1.82
C LEU A 27 -9.20 -11.97 -3.20
N THR A 28 -8.03 -11.67 -3.76
CA THR A 28 -7.92 -11.13 -5.13
C THR A 28 -8.51 -12.12 -6.14
N GLY A 29 -8.15 -13.40 -6.05
CA GLY A 29 -8.71 -14.45 -6.90
C GLY A 29 -10.23 -14.56 -6.76
N PHE A 30 -10.74 -14.56 -5.51
CA PHE A 30 -12.17 -14.60 -5.23
C PHE A 30 -12.92 -13.41 -5.84
N VAL A 31 -12.37 -12.19 -5.73
CA VAL A 31 -12.99 -10.99 -6.32
C VAL A 31 -13.05 -11.09 -7.85
N LEU A 32 -12.01 -11.61 -8.48
CA LEU A 32 -11.95 -11.76 -9.93
C LEU A 32 -12.88 -12.86 -10.46
N THR A 33 -13.08 -13.95 -9.73
CA THR A 33 -13.87 -15.10 -10.21
C THR A 33 -15.32 -15.09 -9.74
N GLU A 34 -15.56 -14.74 -8.48
CA GLU A 34 -16.87 -14.95 -7.85
C GLU A 34 -17.77 -13.72 -7.92
N ILE A 35 -17.21 -12.51 -7.86
CA ILE A 35 -18.02 -11.28 -7.82
C ILE A 35 -18.78 -11.05 -9.13
N PRO A 36 -18.16 -11.15 -10.33
CA PRO A 36 -18.88 -10.98 -11.60
C PRO A 36 -20.03 -11.99 -11.78
N ALA A 37 -19.86 -13.21 -11.25
CA ALA A 37 -20.83 -14.29 -11.37
C ALA A 37 -21.99 -14.16 -10.37
N ARG A 38 -21.75 -13.60 -9.18
CA ARG A 38 -22.74 -13.54 -8.08
C ARG A 38 -23.51 -12.23 -8.02
N TYR A 39 -22.92 -11.11 -8.46
CA TYR A 39 -23.50 -9.79 -8.28
C TYR A 39 -23.64 -9.07 -9.62
N HIS A 40 -24.80 -9.19 -10.27
CA HIS A 40 -25.10 -8.47 -11.51
C HIS A 40 -25.06 -6.94 -11.39
N ALA A 41 -25.20 -6.42 -10.17
CA ALA A 41 -25.06 -4.99 -9.88
C ALA A 41 -23.59 -4.51 -9.84
N ALA A 42 -22.63 -5.43 -9.67
CA ALA A 42 -21.21 -5.09 -9.66
C ALA A 42 -20.71 -4.89 -11.09
N THR A 43 -20.17 -3.71 -11.36
CA THR A 43 -19.58 -3.38 -12.66
C THR A 43 -18.17 -3.96 -12.76
N ALA A 44 -17.64 -4.06 -13.98
CA ALA A 44 -16.24 -4.43 -14.20
C ALA A 44 -15.28 -3.46 -13.50
N ALA A 45 -15.66 -2.18 -13.38
CA ALA A 45 -14.86 -1.19 -12.67
C ALA A 45 -14.78 -1.50 -11.16
N ASP A 46 -15.88 -1.91 -10.54
CA ASP A 46 -15.93 -2.29 -9.11
C ASP A 46 -14.98 -3.46 -8.82
N VAL A 47 -14.94 -4.45 -9.72
CA VAL A 47 -14.03 -5.59 -9.65
C VAL A 47 -12.58 -5.15 -9.77
N VAL A 48 -12.27 -4.24 -10.70
CA VAL A 48 -10.91 -3.72 -10.90
C VAL A 48 -10.43 -2.94 -9.69
N VAL A 49 -11.24 -2.01 -9.16
CA VAL A 49 -10.81 -1.17 -8.01
C VAL A 49 -10.63 -2.00 -6.74
N CYS A 50 -11.51 -2.97 -6.49
CA CYS A 50 -11.38 -3.88 -5.34
C CYS A 50 -10.16 -4.80 -5.50
N SER A 51 -9.97 -5.39 -6.68
CA SER A 51 -8.82 -6.27 -6.96
C SER A 51 -7.49 -5.52 -6.85
N THR A 52 -7.46 -4.24 -7.27
CA THR A 52 -6.26 -3.39 -7.15
C THR A 52 -5.85 -3.23 -5.69
N TYR A 53 -6.81 -3.00 -4.79
CA TYR A 53 -6.54 -2.90 -3.36
C TYR A 53 -6.00 -4.22 -2.79
N PHE A 54 -6.71 -5.34 -3.00
CA PHE A 54 -6.30 -6.63 -2.45
C PHE A 54 -4.93 -7.08 -2.97
N LEU A 55 -4.66 -6.86 -4.26
CA LEU A 55 -3.36 -7.14 -4.87
C LEU A 55 -2.26 -6.25 -4.29
N GLY A 56 -2.54 -4.97 -4.05
CA GLY A 56 -1.60 -4.04 -3.42
C GLY A 56 -1.20 -4.49 -2.01
N VAL A 57 -2.16 -4.97 -1.21
CA VAL A 57 -1.89 -5.56 0.12
C VAL A 57 -1.04 -6.82 0.00
N ALA A 58 -1.37 -7.71 -0.94
CA ALA A 58 -0.60 -8.94 -1.17
C ALA A 58 0.86 -8.65 -1.55
N VAL A 59 1.09 -7.69 -2.44
CA VAL A 59 2.43 -7.26 -2.85
C VAL A 59 3.21 -6.69 -1.65
N CYS A 60 2.57 -5.86 -0.82
CA CYS A 60 3.19 -5.33 0.39
C CYS A 60 3.67 -6.45 1.33
N PHE A 61 2.81 -7.42 1.62
CA PHE A 61 3.18 -8.56 2.47
C PHE A 61 4.27 -9.43 1.85
N ALA A 62 4.26 -9.64 0.53
CA ALA A 62 5.28 -10.41 -0.16
C ALA A 62 6.66 -9.74 -0.11
N LEU A 63 6.73 -8.43 -0.37
CA LEU A 63 7.99 -7.66 -0.30
C LEU A 63 8.55 -7.64 1.12
N SER A 64 7.66 -7.52 2.10
CA SER A 64 8.02 -7.54 3.51
C SER A 64 8.48 -8.91 4.00
N THR A 65 7.84 -9.98 3.53
CA THR A 65 8.31 -11.37 3.75
C THR A 65 9.72 -11.55 3.20
N ALA A 66 9.99 -11.05 1.98
CA ALA A 66 11.32 -11.12 1.37
C ALA A 66 12.37 -10.37 2.20
N PHE A 67 12.04 -9.21 2.75
CA PHE A 67 12.92 -8.46 3.65
C PHE A 67 13.29 -9.25 4.91
N HIS A 68 12.29 -9.75 5.64
CA HIS A 68 12.53 -10.49 6.87
C HIS A 68 13.24 -11.84 6.63
N THR A 69 13.04 -12.46 5.47
CA THR A 69 13.72 -13.70 5.08
C THR A 69 15.19 -13.44 4.71
N LEU A 70 15.48 -12.34 3.99
CA LEU A 70 16.80 -12.08 3.41
C LEU A 70 17.66 -11.11 4.22
N MET A 71 17.16 -10.59 5.34
CA MET A 71 17.87 -9.57 6.12
C MET A 71 19.25 -10.01 6.65
N ALA A 72 19.49 -11.31 6.82
CA ALA A 72 20.75 -11.86 7.32
C ALA A 72 21.77 -12.21 6.21
N HIS A 73 21.40 -12.08 4.93
CA HIS A 73 22.20 -12.58 3.82
C HIS A 73 23.48 -11.75 3.57
N SER A 74 23.35 -10.43 3.47
CA SER A 74 24.48 -9.49 3.35
C SER A 74 24.01 -8.06 3.64
N GLU A 75 24.93 -7.15 3.97
CA GLU A 75 24.59 -5.74 4.19
C GLU A 75 23.95 -5.10 2.95
N ALA A 76 24.46 -5.42 1.76
CA ALA A 76 23.87 -4.97 0.49
C ALA A 76 22.44 -5.51 0.30
N ALA A 77 22.21 -6.79 0.59
CA ALA A 77 20.88 -7.40 0.51
C ALA A 77 19.92 -6.80 1.55
N TYR A 78 20.39 -6.52 2.76
CA TYR A 78 19.62 -5.87 3.81
C TYR A 78 19.14 -4.48 3.36
N LEU A 79 20.06 -3.62 2.90
CA LEU A 79 19.72 -2.26 2.46
C LEU A 79 18.79 -2.25 1.24
N PHE A 80 18.99 -3.17 0.30
CA PHE A 80 18.14 -3.29 -0.88
C PHE A 80 16.73 -3.77 -0.52
N ASN A 81 16.61 -4.85 0.26
CA ASN A 81 15.30 -5.38 0.65
C ASN A 81 14.55 -4.43 1.59
N MET A 82 15.24 -3.67 2.43
CA MET A 82 14.63 -2.62 3.25
C MET A 82 13.96 -1.55 2.36
N LYS A 83 14.59 -1.17 1.24
CA LYS A 83 14.00 -0.23 0.28
C LYS A 83 12.78 -0.83 -0.41
N LEU A 84 12.83 -2.12 -0.75
CA LEU A 84 11.70 -2.83 -1.36
C LEU A 84 10.51 -2.97 -0.40
N ASP A 85 10.75 -3.27 0.87
CA ASP A 85 9.69 -3.28 1.91
C ASP A 85 8.98 -1.92 2.00
N PHE A 86 9.75 -0.82 1.92
CA PHE A 86 9.16 0.52 1.82
C PHE A 86 8.40 0.78 0.52
N GLN A 87 8.82 0.21 -0.61
CA GLN A 87 8.00 0.25 -1.83
C GLN A 87 6.68 -0.52 -1.64
N GLY A 88 6.70 -1.63 -0.92
CA GLY A 88 5.49 -2.39 -0.59
C GLY A 88 4.46 -1.53 0.15
N VAL A 89 4.89 -0.80 1.18
CA VAL A 89 4.02 0.13 1.92
C VAL A 89 3.49 1.25 1.01
N LEU A 90 4.33 1.82 0.14
CA LEU A 90 3.91 2.84 -0.82
C LEU A 90 2.84 2.33 -1.80
N ILE A 91 3.05 1.13 -2.34
CA ILE A 91 2.10 0.46 -3.25
C ILE A 91 0.78 0.20 -2.52
N LEU A 92 0.82 -0.30 -1.29
CA LEU A 92 -0.39 -0.53 -0.48
C LEU A 92 -1.15 0.78 -0.24
N MET A 93 -0.46 1.85 0.16
CA MET A 93 -1.10 3.15 0.38
C MET A 93 -1.75 3.68 -0.90
N TRP A 94 -1.04 3.63 -2.02
CA TRP A 94 -1.60 4.02 -3.31
C TRP A 94 -2.81 3.15 -3.70
N ALA A 95 -2.70 1.83 -3.59
CA ALA A 95 -3.76 0.89 -3.93
C ALA A 95 -5.01 1.07 -3.06
N ALA A 96 -4.87 1.45 -1.79
CA ALA A 96 -5.99 1.78 -0.91
C ALA A 96 -6.73 3.05 -1.32
N THR A 97 -6.06 4.00 -1.98
CA THR A 97 -6.71 5.21 -2.48
C THR A 97 -7.55 4.98 -3.74
N VAL A 98 -7.26 3.94 -4.52
CA VAL A 98 -7.97 3.63 -5.78
C VAL A 98 -9.48 3.42 -5.55
N PRO A 99 -9.94 2.48 -4.69
CA PRO A 99 -11.36 2.34 -4.41
C PRO A 99 -11.91 3.55 -3.64
N LEU A 100 -11.12 4.17 -2.76
CA LEU A 100 -11.56 5.36 -2.01
C LEU A 100 -11.98 6.49 -2.95
N VAL A 101 -11.12 6.87 -3.90
CA VAL A 101 -11.41 7.94 -4.87
C VAL A 101 -12.53 7.53 -5.81
N TYR A 102 -12.55 6.26 -6.25
CA TYR A 102 -13.60 5.74 -7.14
C TYR A 102 -15.00 5.84 -6.53
N TYR A 103 -15.16 5.43 -5.26
CA TYR A 103 -16.46 5.49 -4.58
C TYR A 103 -16.78 6.87 -3.98
N SER A 104 -15.78 7.73 -3.76
CA SER A 104 -16.03 9.11 -3.30
C SER A 104 -16.58 10.02 -4.41
N PHE A 105 -16.20 9.76 -5.67
CA PHE A 105 -16.64 10.56 -6.83
C PHE A 105 -17.33 9.66 -7.87
N PRO A 106 -18.54 9.14 -7.59
CA PRO A 106 -19.23 8.23 -8.49
C PRO A 106 -19.67 8.91 -9.80
N CYS A 107 -20.05 10.19 -9.73
CA CYS A 107 -20.63 10.94 -10.85
C CYS A 107 -19.65 11.89 -11.55
N ASP A 108 -18.48 12.18 -10.95
CA ASP A 108 -17.52 13.15 -11.49
C ASP A 108 -16.21 12.46 -11.91
N ALA A 109 -16.13 12.17 -13.21
CA ALA A 109 -14.95 11.53 -13.79
C ALA A 109 -13.71 12.44 -13.80
N ALA A 110 -13.90 13.77 -13.86
CA ALA A 110 -12.80 14.72 -13.91
C ALA A 110 -12.13 14.84 -12.53
N LEU A 111 -12.92 14.97 -11.46
CA LEU A 111 -12.41 14.95 -10.09
C LEU A 111 -11.76 13.60 -9.77
N ARG A 112 -12.39 12.48 -10.15
CA ARG A 112 -11.80 11.15 -9.96
C ARG A 112 -10.43 11.02 -10.64
N ALA A 113 -10.30 11.47 -11.89
CA ALA A 113 -9.03 11.46 -12.61
C ALA A 113 -7.99 12.41 -12.00
N GLY A 114 -8.41 13.62 -11.60
CA GLY A 114 -7.54 14.61 -10.96
C GLY A 114 -6.96 14.12 -9.63
N TYR A 115 -7.80 13.62 -8.73
CA TYR A 115 -7.35 13.06 -7.44
C TYR A 115 -6.48 11.81 -7.63
N SER A 116 -6.87 10.89 -8.52
CA SER A 116 -6.07 9.70 -8.82
C SER A 116 -4.70 10.06 -9.39
N GLY A 117 -4.64 11.05 -10.29
CA GLY A 117 -3.40 11.55 -10.88
C GLY A 117 -2.50 12.21 -9.83
N LEU A 118 -3.06 13.07 -8.98
CA LEU A 118 -2.32 13.72 -7.90
C LEU A 118 -1.72 12.70 -6.92
N ILE A 119 -2.52 11.74 -6.46
CA ILE A 119 -2.07 10.71 -5.52
C ILE A 119 -1.01 9.82 -6.16
N SER A 120 -1.19 9.45 -7.45
CA SER A 120 -0.19 8.67 -8.19
C SER A 120 1.13 9.43 -8.34
N ALA A 121 1.08 10.73 -8.63
CA ALA A 121 2.27 11.57 -8.72
C ALA A 121 2.97 11.70 -7.36
N LEU A 122 2.22 11.88 -6.27
CA LEU A 122 2.76 11.90 -4.90
C LEU A 122 3.40 10.57 -4.52
N ALA A 123 2.75 9.43 -4.82
CA ALA A 123 3.28 8.11 -4.57
C ALA A 123 4.58 7.86 -5.35
N ALA A 124 4.63 8.26 -6.63
CA ALA A 124 5.82 8.17 -7.46
C ALA A 124 6.96 9.05 -6.93
N ALA A 125 6.67 10.28 -6.50
CA ALA A 125 7.65 11.16 -5.88
C ALA A 125 8.21 10.56 -4.58
N CYS A 126 7.33 10.01 -3.72
CA CYS A 126 7.75 9.35 -2.49
C CYS A 126 8.62 8.11 -2.78
N SER A 127 8.24 7.31 -3.79
CA SER A 127 9.01 6.16 -4.27
C SER A 127 10.41 6.56 -4.73
N ALA A 128 10.53 7.59 -5.56
CA ALA A 128 11.82 8.10 -6.02
C ALA A 128 12.70 8.58 -4.85
N VAL A 129 12.11 9.28 -3.88
CA VAL A 129 12.82 9.76 -2.68
C VAL A 129 13.38 8.60 -1.84
N THR A 130 12.65 7.49 -1.71
CA THR A 130 13.13 6.30 -0.98
C THR A 130 14.38 5.64 -1.59
N PHE A 131 14.65 5.83 -2.89
CA PHE A 131 15.87 5.32 -3.52
C PHE A 131 17.07 6.26 -3.38
N LEU A 132 16.87 7.52 -2.96
CA LEU A 132 17.96 8.46 -2.75
C LEU A 132 18.86 8.01 -1.57
N PRO A 133 20.20 8.06 -1.72
CA PRO A 133 21.14 7.63 -0.67
C PRO A 133 20.94 8.36 0.67
N ARG A 134 20.51 9.62 0.62
CA ARG A 134 20.29 10.50 1.78
C ARG A 134 19.11 10.06 2.68
N PHE A 135 18.18 9.27 2.15
CA PHE A 135 16.99 8.80 2.88
C PHE A 135 17.09 7.31 3.30
N SER A 136 18.25 6.69 3.13
CA SER A 136 18.48 5.26 3.45
C SER A 136 18.84 5.01 4.92
N GLY A 137 18.90 6.04 5.78
CA GLY A 137 19.29 5.91 7.18
C GLY A 137 18.11 5.54 8.11
N PRO A 138 18.31 4.66 9.12
CA PRO A 138 17.26 4.20 10.04
C PRO A 138 16.61 5.31 10.89
N HIS A 139 17.27 6.47 11.02
CA HIS A 139 16.78 7.61 11.83
C HIS A 139 15.69 8.46 11.16
N LEU A 140 15.35 8.23 9.90
CA LEU A 140 14.35 9.01 9.15
C LEU A 140 12.94 8.42 9.19
N GLY A 141 12.71 7.38 10.01
CA GLY A 141 11.40 6.74 10.21
C GLY A 141 10.23 7.71 10.48
N PRO A 142 10.38 8.71 11.37
CA PRO A 142 9.32 9.68 11.67
C PRO A 142 8.99 10.63 10.50
N HIS A 143 10.01 11.09 9.77
CA HIS A 143 9.80 11.96 8.61
C HIS A 143 9.07 11.24 7.47
N ARG A 144 9.32 9.94 7.33
CA ARG A 144 8.62 9.08 6.39
C ARG A 144 7.15 8.90 6.81
N ALA A 145 6.89 8.59 8.08
CA ALA A 145 5.52 8.48 8.62
C ALA A 145 4.67 9.76 8.42
N VAL A 146 5.28 10.95 8.58
CA VAL A 146 4.62 12.24 8.32
C VAL A 146 4.30 12.42 6.83
N LEU A 147 5.21 12.05 5.93
CA LEU A 147 4.98 12.09 4.49
C LEU A 147 3.79 11.19 4.09
N PHE A 148 3.71 9.98 4.65
CA PHE A 148 2.62 9.04 4.39
C PHE A 148 1.28 9.51 4.96
N GLY A 149 1.27 10.06 6.17
CA GLY A 149 0.07 10.61 6.79
C GLY A 149 -0.52 11.78 6.00
N ALA A 150 0.33 12.61 5.39
CA ALA A 150 -0.11 13.74 4.57
C ALA A 150 -0.80 13.28 3.27
N SER A 151 -0.29 12.25 2.61
CA SER A 151 -0.89 11.71 1.37
C SER A 151 -2.29 11.12 1.61
N LEU A 152 -2.48 10.41 2.72
CA LEU A 152 -3.78 9.86 3.11
C LEU A 152 -4.77 10.97 3.49
N ARG A 153 -4.33 11.97 4.28
CA ARG A 153 -5.20 13.07 4.70
C ARG A 153 -5.73 13.88 3.52
N GLY A 154 -4.95 14.04 2.45
CA GLY A 154 -5.42 14.66 1.20
C GLY A 154 -6.58 13.91 0.54
N GLY A 155 -6.52 12.57 0.51
CA GLY A 155 -7.61 11.73 0.01
C GLY A 155 -8.86 11.76 0.90
N PHE A 156 -8.69 11.71 2.22
CA PHE A 156 -9.80 11.78 3.17
C PHE A 156 -10.47 13.16 3.23
N LEU A 157 -9.71 14.26 3.14
CA LEU A 157 -10.26 15.62 3.05
C LEU A 157 -11.06 15.82 1.75
N GLY A 158 -10.56 15.29 0.62
CA GLY A 158 -11.30 15.34 -0.64
C GLY A 158 -12.65 14.62 -0.56
N ALA A 159 -12.68 13.46 0.10
CA ALA A 159 -13.92 12.70 0.32
C ALA A 159 -14.89 13.41 1.29
N SER A 160 -14.39 14.03 2.37
CA SER A 160 -15.25 14.75 3.32
C SER A 160 -15.89 16.00 2.72
N ILE A 161 -15.14 16.78 1.92
CA ILE A 161 -15.68 17.98 1.26
C ILE A 161 -16.75 17.61 0.22
N SER A 162 -16.57 16.50 -0.50
CA SER A 162 -17.56 16.00 -1.46
C SER A 162 -18.85 15.52 -0.77
N SER A 163 -18.76 14.95 0.43
CA SER A 163 -19.94 14.53 1.20
C SER A 163 -20.78 15.72 1.67
N GLU A 164 -20.17 16.87 1.95
CA GLU A 164 -20.90 18.11 2.27
C GLU A 164 -21.54 18.77 1.04
N GLN A 165 -20.95 18.61 -0.15
CA GLN A 165 -21.54 19.13 -1.40
C GLN A 165 -22.66 18.26 -1.97
N ALA A 166 -22.72 16.97 -1.64
CA ALA A 166 -23.80 16.08 -2.08
C ALA A 166 -25.08 16.16 -1.23
N ILE A 167 -25.04 16.91 -0.11
CA ILE A 167 -26.17 17.10 0.82
C ILE A 167 -26.84 18.49 0.63
N ASN A 168 -26.27 19.37 -0.19
CA ASN A 168 -26.87 20.66 -0.60
C ASN A 168 -27.28 20.64 -2.07
#